data_AF-T1CRA2-F1
#
_entry.id   AF-T1CRA2-F1
#
_cell.length_a   1.000
_cell.length_b   1.000
_cell.length_c   1.000
_cell.angle_alpha   90.00
_cell.angle_beta   90.00
_cell.angle_gamma   90.00
#
_symmetry.space_group_name_H-M   'P 1'
#
loop_
_entity.id
_entity.type
_entity.pdbx_description
1 polymer ?
#
loop_
_entity_poly.entity_id
_entity_poly.type
_entity_poly.pdbx_seq_one_letter_code
_entity_poly.pdbx_strand_id
1 'polypeptide(L)'
;MGDNITPHHMPSAKYLEINTDIKYKDGVAMNMEQPSPGKGGRHRKTSTYNNNMTKAEQQSYWNLSTREALAHDINDVIKIYKEQDLYNDKIREGLLEVIIRNKEKHPIFLQK
;
A
#
# COMPACT_ATOMS: atom_id res chain seq x y z
N MET A 1 14.27 -4.07 -17.30
CA MET A 1 13.81 -2.77 -16.79
C MET A 1 12.30 -2.76 -16.87
N GLY A 2 11.60 -2.68 -15.74
CA GLY A 2 10.13 -2.60 -15.70
C GLY A 2 9.65 -1.17 -15.94
N ASP A 3 8.42 -1.02 -16.43
CA ASP A 3 7.79 0.24 -16.86
C ASP A 3 7.67 1.34 -15.78
N ASN A 4 8.07 1.05 -14.54
CA ASN A 4 7.99 1.92 -13.38
C ASN A 4 6.56 2.28 -12.95
N ILE A 5 5.51 1.67 -13.49
CA ILE A 5 4.09 2.08 -13.30
C ILE A 5 3.32 1.05 -12.45
N THR A 6 4.02 0.24 -11.66
CA THR A 6 3.43 -0.90 -10.96
C THR A 6 2.52 -0.45 -9.81
N PRO A 7 1.26 -0.94 -9.74
CA PRO A 7 0.40 -0.72 -8.59
C PRO A 7 0.99 -1.28 -7.29
N HIS A 8 0.78 -0.59 -6.18
CA HIS A 8 1.14 -1.05 -4.85
C HIS A 8 -0.10 -1.58 -4.11
N HIS A 9 -0.05 -2.84 -3.68
CA HIS A 9 -1.09 -3.45 -2.84
C HIS A 9 -1.03 -2.88 -1.44
N MET A 10 -2.17 -2.59 -0.84
CA MET A 10 -2.29 -2.08 0.53
C MET A 10 -3.42 -2.84 1.24
N PRO A 11 -3.14 -3.78 2.17
CA PRO A 11 -1.82 -4.19 2.62
C PRO A 11 -0.94 -4.79 1.52
N SER A 12 0.38 -4.79 1.74
CA SER A 12 1.35 -5.33 0.79
C SER A 12 1.04 -6.79 0.42
N ALA A 13 1.35 -7.15 -0.82
CA ALA A 13 1.07 -8.49 -1.35
C ALA A 13 1.64 -9.62 -0.47
N LYS A 14 2.83 -9.39 0.11
CA LYS A 14 3.47 -10.37 1.00
C LYS A 14 2.74 -10.50 2.33
N TYR A 15 2.20 -9.40 2.87
CA TYR A 15 1.34 -9.47 4.06
C TYR A 15 0.09 -10.31 3.78
N LEU A 16 -0.58 -10.07 2.65
CA LEU A 16 -1.77 -10.85 2.27
C LEU A 16 -1.45 -12.34 2.15
N GLU A 17 -0.33 -12.70 1.52
CA GLU A 17 0.13 -14.08 1.39
C GLU A 17 0.38 -14.78 2.73
N ILE A 18 0.95 -14.07 3.71
CA ILE A 18 1.33 -14.65 5.01
C ILE A 18 0.14 -14.72 5.97
N ASN A 19 -0.71 -13.68 6.00
CA ASN A 19 -1.65 -13.45 7.10
C ASN A 19 -3.12 -13.65 6.71
N THR A 20 -3.43 -13.92 5.44
CA THR A 20 -4.82 -14.01 4.95
C THR A 20 -4.98 -15.06 3.87
N ASP A 21 -6.23 -15.43 3.56
CA ASP A 21 -6.56 -16.25 2.37
C ASP A 21 -6.79 -15.41 1.09
N ILE A 22 -6.51 -14.10 1.15
CA ILE A 22 -6.71 -13.19 0.02
C ILE A 22 -5.62 -13.43 -1.01
N LYS A 23 -6.01 -13.92 -2.19
CA LYS A 23 -5.08 -14.14 -3.30
C LYS A 23 -4.58 -12.80 -3.82
N TYR A 24 -3.34 -12.80 -4.32
CA TYR A 24 -2.69 -11.62 -4.91
C TYR A 24 -3.62 -10.80 -5.83
N LYS A 25 -4.29 -11.47 -6.77
CA LYS A 25 -5.20 -10.84 -7.75
C LYS A 25 -6.44 -10.18 -7.14
N ASP A 26 -6.80 -10.57 -5.92
CA ASP A 26 -7.97 -10.10 -5.19
C ASP A 26 -7.59 -9.02 -4.15
N GLY A 27 -6.29 -8.74 -3.99
CA GLY A 27 -5.78 -7.63 -3.21
C GLY A 27 -6.09 -6.28 -3.88
N VAL A 28 -6.27 -5.24 -3.06
CA VAL A 28 -6.55 -3.89 -3.55
C VAL A 28 -5.25 -3.11 -3.66
N ALA A 29 -5.03 -2.49 -4.81
CA ALA A 29 -3.82 -1.74 -5.11
C ALA A 29 -4.13 -0.38 -5.75
N MET A 30 -3.19 0.55 -5.61
CA MET A 30 -3.22 1.86 -6.27
C MET A 30 -1.97 2.07 -7.11
N ASN A 31 -2.10 2.73 -8.26
CA ASN A 31 -0.94 3.18 -9.01
C ASN A 31 -0.21 4.30 -8.26
N MET A 32 1.08 4.07 -7.98
CA MET A 32 1.90 4.96 -7.17
C MET A 32 2.55 6.09 -7.96
N GLU A 33 2.31 6.22 -9.27
CA GLU A 33 3.05 7.13 -10.14
C GLU A 33 2.24 8.34 -10.66
N GLN A 34 1.00 8.52 -10.22
CA GLN A 34 0.22 9.74 -10.50
C GLN A 34 0.55 10.87 -9.50
N PRO A 35 0.46 12.17 -9.85
CA PRO A 35 0.14 12.72 -11.17
C PRO A 35 1.31 12.58 -12.16
N SER A 36 0.98 12.36 -13.43
CA SER A 36 1.91 12.42 -14.57
C SER A 36 1.91 13.84 -15.20
N PRO A 37 3.05 14.36 -15.70
CA PRO A 37 4.36 13.73 -15.79
C PRO A 37 5.11 13.72 -14.45
N GLY A 38 5.50 12.53 -13.99
CA GLY A 38 6.31 12.32 -12.79
C GLY A 38 7.57 11.50 -13.11
N LYS A 39 8.66 11.75 -12.38
CA LYS A 39 9.81 10.82 -12.37
C LYS A 39 9.34 9.56 -11.64
N GLY A 40 8.98 8.52 -12.38
CA GLY A 40 8.47 7.28 -11.81
C GLY A 40 9.37 6.69 -10.72
N GLY A 41 8.85 5.77 -9.90
CA GLY A 41 9.62 5.06 -8.87
C GLY A 41 9.16 5.31 -7.43
N ARG A 42 8.03 5.99 -7.22
CA ARG A 42 7.40 6.11 -5.90
C ARG A 42 7.00 4.76 -5.34
N HIS A 43 6.62 3.80 -6.18
CA HIS A 43 6.40 2.43 -5.75
C HIS A 43 7.59 1.83 -4.98
N ARG A 44 8.83 2.17 -5.37
CA ARG A 44 10.04 1.66 -4.71
C ARG A 44 10.35 2.34 -3.39
N LYS A 45 9.63 3.41 -3.05
CA LYS A 45 9.83 4.17 -1.81
C LYS A 45 8.93 3.67 -0.69
N THR A 46 7.93 2.83 -0.97
CA THR A 46 7.12 2.25 0.10
C THR A 46 7.98 1.35 0.97
N SER A 47 7.81 1.46 2.27
CA SER A 47 8.52 0.72 3.30
C SER A 47 8.38 -0.80 3.11
N THR A 48 7.24 -1.28 2.61
CA THR A 48 6.97 -2.69 2.33
C THR A 48 7.48 -3.16 0.96
N TYR A 49 8.19 -2.31 0.20
CA TYR A 49 8.85 -2.70 -1.05
C TYR A 49 10.21 -3.40 -0.78
N ASN A 50 10.35 -4.64 -1.25
CA ASN A 50 11.57 -5.45 -1.16
C ASN A 50 12.23 -5.39 0.24
N ASN A 51 13.44 -4.84 0.32
CA ASN A 51 14.26 -4.79 1.53
C ASN A 51 14.33 -3.37 2.12
N ASN A 52 13.33 -2.52 1.87
CA ASN A 52 13.26 -1.18 2.46
C ASN A 52 13.07 -1.22 3.98
N MET A 53 12.49 -2.32 4.50
CA MET A 53 12.47 -2.66 5.92
C MET A 53 13.58 -3.67 6.25
N THR A 54 14.19 -3.51 7.43
CA THR A 54 15.00 -4.56 8.07
C THR A 54 14.15 -5.80 8.37
N LYS A 55 14.79 -6.94 8.62
CA LYS A 55 14.07 -8.18 8.98
C LYS A 55 13.19 -8.01 10.23
N ALA A 56 13.65 -7.24 11.21
CA ALA A 56 12.89 -6.97 12.42
C ALA A 56 11.62 -6.14 12.11
N GLU A 57 11.76 -5.08 11.31
CA GLU A 57 10.61 -4.26 10.88
C GLU A 57 9.62 -5.05 10.02
N GLN A 58 10.10 -5.91 9.12
CA GLN A 58 9.23 -6.81 8.34
C GLN A 58 8.41 -7.72 9.26
N GLN A 59 9.06 -8.33 10.25
CA GLN A 59 8.37 -9.17 11.22
C GLN A 59 7.34 -8.38 12.05
N SER A 60 7.71 -7.18 12.52
CA SER A 60 6.78 -6.30 13.23
C SER A 60 5.58 -5.93 12.36
N TYR A 61 5.78 -5.62 11.08
CA TYR A 61 4.71 -5.34 10.14
C TYR A 61 3.82 -6.56 9.88
N TRP A 62 4.39 -7.76 9.73
CA TRP A 62 3.60 -8.99 9.54
C TRP A 62 2.80 -9.40 10.76
N ASN A 63 3.20 -8.96 11.97
CA ASN A 63 2.46 -9.21 13.21
C ASN A 63 1.29 -8.24 13.43
N LEU A 64 1.13 -7.21 12.60
CA LEU A 64 0.00 -6.28 12.68
C LEU A 64 -1.32 -6.98 12.34
N SER A 65 -2.43 -6.51 12.90
CA SER A 65 -3.76 -6.87 12.40
C SER A 65 -3.95 -6.38 10.95
N THR A 66 -4.90 -6.97 10.22
CA THR A 66 -5.19 -6.60 8.82
C THR A 66 -5.52 -5.10 8.69
N ARG A 67 -6.27 -4.56 9.66
CA ARG A 67 -6.61 -3.15 9.73
C ARG A 67 -5.39 -2.26 9.98
N GLU A 68 -4.48 -2.67 10.87
CA GLU A 68 -3.25 -1.93 11.15
C GLU A 68 -2.28 -1.98 9.99
N ALA A 69 -2.13 -3.13 9.31
CA ALA A 69 -1.31 -3.26 8.11
C ALA A 69 -1.82 -2.36 6.97
N LEU A 70 -3.14 -2.29 6.77
CA LEU A 70 -3.75 -1.36 5.83
C LEU A 70 -3.44 0.10 6.21
N ALA A 71 -3.57 0.46 7.48
CA ALA A 71 -3.28 1.80 7.96
C ALA A 71 -1.79 2.17 7.80
N HIS A 72 -0.89 1.22 8.06
CA HIS A 72 0.56 1.36 7.85
C HIS A 72 0.85 1.76 6.41
N ASP A 73 0.40 0.95 5.44
CA ASP A 73 0.70 1.20 4.03
C ASP A 73 0.06 2.49 3.50
N ILE A 74 -1.17 2.82 3.93
CA ILE A 74 -1.81 4.08 3.57
C ILE A 74 -1.01 5.29 4.10
N ASN A 75 -0.58 5.26 5.36
CA ASN A 75 0.20 6.35 5.96
C ASN A 75 1.58 6.50 5.29
N ASP A 76 2.20 5.39 4.94
CA ASP A 76 3.47 5.36 4.24
C ASP A 76 3.34 6.02 2.85
N VAL A 77 2.28 5.67 2.10
CA VAL A 77 1.98 6.31 0.81
C VAL A 77 1.70 7.81 0.99
N ILE A 78 0.90 8.22 1.99
CA ILE A 78 0.65 9.64 2.29
C ILE A 78 1.97 10.37 2.54
N LYS A 79 2.87 9.79 3.34
CA LYS A 79 4.18 10.36 3.64
C LYS A 79 5.01 10.58 2.37
N ILE A 80 5.10 9.56 1.51
CA ILE A 80 5.86 9.64 0.24
C ILE A 80 5.34 10.76 -0.66
N TYR A 81 4.02 10.91 -0.76
CA TYR A 81 3.41 11.97 -1.55
C TYR A 81 3.61 13.36 -0.94
N LYS A 82 3.56 13.49 0.39
CA LYS A 82 3.82 14.76 1.08
C LYS A 82 5.29 15.19 0.95
N GLU A 83 6.23 14.27 1.07
CA GLU A 83 7.68 14.55 0.90
C GLU A 83 8.05 15.04 -0.51
N GLN A 84 7.16 14.86 -1.48
CA GLN A 84 7.35 15.30 -2.86
C GLN A 84 6.45 16.48 -3.24
N ASP A 85 5.70 17.05 -2.28
CA ASP A 85 4.69 18.10 -2.51
C ASP A 85 3.62 17.70 -3.53
N LEU A 86 3.30 16.40 -3.61
CA LEU A 86 2.34 15.82 -4.56
C LEU A 86 1.04 15.33 -3.89
N TYR A 87 0.93 15.43 -2.56
CA TYR A 87 -0.28 15.03 -1.84
C TYR A 87 -1.43 16.02 -2.08
N ASN A 88 -2.31 15.69 -3.02
CA ASN A 88 -3.48 16.49 -3.43
C ASN A 88 -4.79 15.69 -3.34
N ASP A 89 -5.92 16.31 -3.72
CA ASP A 89 -7.24 15.70 -3.62
C ASP A 89 -7.38 14.41 -4.43
N LYS A 90 -6.76 14.31 -5.62
CA LYS A 90 -6.78 13.08 -6.42
C LYS A 90 -6.06 11.92 -5.72
N ILE A 91 -4.93 12.20 -5.07
CA ILE A 91 -4.21 11.18 -4.28
C ILE A 91 -5.03 10.77 -3.07
N ARG A 92 -5.65 11.74 -2.40
CA ARG A 92 -6.54 11.47 -1.26
C ARG A 92 -7.73 10.59 -1.67
N GLU A 93 -8.39 10.90 -2.78
CA GLU A 93 -9.50 10.12 -3.32
C GLU A 93 -9.08 8.68 -3.66
N GLY A 94 -7.94 8.50 -4.34
CA GLY A 94 -7.42 7.15 -4.64
C GLY A 94 -7.13 6.33 -3.38
N LEU A 95 -6.57 6.96 -2.34
CA LEU A 95 -6.33 6.28 -1.05
C LEU A 95 -7.64 5.95 -0.32
N LEU A 96 -8.63 6.83 -0.37
CA LEU A 96 -9.96 6.55 0.17
C LEU A 96 -10.63 5.38 -0.55
N GLU A 97 -10.51 5.33 -1.89
CA GLU A 97 -11.02 4.23 -2.70
C GLU A 97 -10.37 2.89 -2.32
N VAL A 98 -9.05 2.88 -2.07
CA VAL A 98 -8.34 1.68 -1.57
C VAL A 98 -8.91 1.22 -0.23
N ILE A 99 -9.14 2.14 0.71
CA ILE A 99 -9.71 1.81 2.02
C ILE A 99 -11.12 1.25 1.90
N ILE A 100 -11.98 1.90 1.10
CA ILE A 100 -13.38 1.49 0.90
C ILE A 100 -13.41 0.10 0.25
N ARG A 101 -12.66 -0.11 -0.83
CA ARG A 101 -12.63 -1.40 -1.54
C ARG A 101 -12.11 -2.55 -0.69
N ASN A 102 -11.10 -2.32 0.17
CA ASN A 102 -10.65 -3.35 1.09
C ASN A 102 -11.76 -3.74 2.07
N LYS A 103 -12.47 -2.76 2.65
CA LYS A 103 -13.57 -3.01 3.58
C LYS A 103 -14.77 -3.71 2.94
N GLU A 104 -15.11 -3.35 1.70
CA GLU A 104 -16.23 -3.94 0.97
C GLU A 104 -15.93 -5.37 0.51
N LYS A 105 -14.73 -5.62 -0.02
CA LYS A 105 -14.35 -6.94 -0.53
C LYS A 105 -14.00 -7.93 0.57
N HIS A 106 -13.42 -7.43 1.66
CA HIS A 106 -12.76 -8.25 2.67
C HIS A 106 -13.19 -7.83 4.07
N PRO A 107 -14.26 -8.43 4.64
CA PRO A 107 -14.79 -8.06 5.96
C PRO A 107 -13.77 -8.18 7.12
N ILE A 108 -12.69 -8.94 6.94
CA ILE A 108 -11.61 -9.07 7.93
C ILE A 108 -10.94 -7.72 8.26
N PHE A 109 -10.98 -6.74 7.36
CA PHE A 109 -10.44 -5.38 7.59
C PHE A 109 -11.32 -4.51 8.48
N LEU A 110 -12.52 -4.96 8.84
CA LEU A 110 -13.43 -4.27 9.77
C LEU A 110 -13.27 -4.75 11.21
N GLN A 111 -12.57 -5.87 11.42
CA GLN A 111 -12.41 -6.47 12.74
C GLN A 111 -11.30 -5.73 13.52
N LYS A 112 -11.49 -5.62 14.83
CA LYS A 112 -10.54 -4.97 15.75
C LYS A 112 -9.52 -5.96 16.26
#